data_AF-A0A538AD26-F1
#
_entry.id   AF-A0A538AD26-F1
#
_cell.length_a   1.000
_cell.length_b   1.000
_cell.length_c   1.000
_cell.angle_alpha   90.00
_cell.angle_beta   90.00
_cell.angle_gamma   90.00
#
_symmetry.space_group_name_H-M   'P 1'
#
loop_
_entity.id
_entity.type
_entity.pdbx_description
1 polymer ?
#
loop_
_entity_poly.entity_id
_entity_poly.type
_entity_poly.pdbx_seq_one_letter_code
_entity_poly.pdbx_strand_id
1 'polypeptide(L)'
;MSSVAAPGLVARAARVDGTPDLLGYFTPDDGVFFEHPSRALVTAGAAHAISVPAGPDLVARAACAVRDALAQVRSEDGPPPIVVGALPFDEETPATLVIPRVAFARADGATWRIVIGGDREVETAAVPTLPRGSLRVTSVPDPNAYVAAVAEARRRIRAGVLEKVVLARMLIAQSDHEFDRRALLARLRAAEPDAFTFAAGGFIGASPELLV
;
A
#
# COMPACT_ATOMS: atom_id res chain seq x y z
N MET A 1 -9.28 19.83 -8.54
CA MET A 1 -8.31 20.55 -7.70
C MET A 1 -6.94 20.19 -8.21
N SER A 2 -6.20 21.17 -8.74
CA SER A 2 -4.93 20.97 -9.42
C SER A 2 -3.88 20.39 -8.49
N SER A 3 -3.06 19.46 -9.02
CA SER A 3 -1.78 19.07 -8.42
C SER A 3 -1.02 20.35 -8.05
N VAL A 4 -0.68 20.48 -6.77
CA VAL A 4 0.30 21.49 -6.33
C VAL A 4 1.61 21.12 -7.01
N ALA A 5 2.34 22.04 -7.62
CA ALA A 5 3.67 21.73 -8.12
C ALA A 5 4.55 21.21 -6.96
N ALA A 6 5.62 20.49 -7.27
CA ALA A 6 6.65 20.11 -6.30
C ALA A 6 7.95 20.92 -6.53
N PRO A 7 7.95 22.27 -6.46
CA PRO A 7 9.12 23.02 -6.85
C PRO A 7 10.26 22.78 -5.86
N GLY A 8 11.41 22.35 -6.37
CA GLY A 8 12.66 22.34 -5.63
C GLY A 8 12.92 21.12 -4.73
N LEU A 9 12.14 20.03 -4.87
CA LEU A 9 12.49 18.78 -4.19
C LEU A 9 13.77 18.18 -4.77
N VAL A 10 14.67 17.75 -3.88
CA VAL A 10 15.89 17.03 -4.21
C VAL A 10 15.84 15.66 -3.55
N ALA A 11 16.02 14.60 -4.32
CA ALA A 11 16.15 13.23 -3.86
C ALA A 11 17.63 12.88 -3.69
N ARG A 12 17.99 12.43 -2.49
CA ARG A 12 19.34 11.96 -2.14
C ARG A 12 19.26 10.52 -1.70
N ALA A 13 20.07 9.67 -2.31
CA ALA A 13 20.13 8.27 -1.95
C ALA A 13 21.46 7.95 -1.27
N ALA A 14 21.38 7.21 -0.17
CA ALA A 14 22.54 6.67 0.52
C ALA A 14 22.35 5.17 0.70
N ARG A 15 23.43 4.41 0.51
CA ARG A 15 23.41 2.98 0.80
C ARG A 15 23.29 2.77 2.31
N VAL A 16 22.47 1.82 2.72
CA VAL A 16 22.34 1.41 4.13
C VAL A 16 23.22 0.18 4.34
N ASP A 17 24.02 0.21 5.39
CA ASP A 17 24.86 -0.91 5.77
C ASP A 17 24.03 -2.07 6.33
N GLY A 18 24.40 -3.29 5.95
CA GLY A 18 23.72 -4.51 6.38
C GLY A 18 22.33 -4.71 5.78
N THR A 19 21.51 -5.50 6.47
CA THR A 19 20.17 -5.90 6.03
C THR A 19 19.16 -5.72 7.18
N PRO A 20 18.86 -4.47 7.58
CA PRO A 20 17.96 -4.25 8.71
C PRO A 20 16.53 -4.73 8.41
N ASP A 21 15.77 -5.07 9.46
CA ASP A 21 14.34 -5.36 9.31
C ASP A 21 13.59 -4.05 9.02
N LEU A 22 13.05 -3.93 7.81
CA LEU A 22 12.39 -2.70 7.36
C LEU A 22 11.07 -2.44 8.10
N LEU A 23 10.48 -3.45 8.73
CA LEU A 23 9.28 -3.28 9.54
C LEU A 23 9.53 -2.36 10.76
N GLY A 24 10.76 -2.29 11.26
CA GLY A 24 11.15 -1.39 12.35
C GLY A 24 11.07 0.10 11.99
N TYR A 25 11.16 0.43 10.70
CA TYR A 25 11.09 1.80 10.18
C TYR A 25 9.68 2.19 9.69
N PHE A 26 8.71 1.27 9.76
CA PHE A 26 7.35 1.55 9.31
C PHE A 26 6.67 2.54 10.25
N THR A 27 6.24 3.67 9.68
CA THR A 27 5.47 4.72 10.35
C THR A 27 4.00 4.54 9.99
N PRO A 28 3.14 4.00 10.87
CA PRO A 28 1.79 3.62 10.48
C PRO A 28 0.94 4.79 9.97
N ASP A 29 1.11 5.98 10.52
CA ASP A 29 0.22 7.12 10.22
C ASP A 29 0.51 7.78 8.86
N ASP A 30 1.76 7.79 8.41
CA ASP A 30 2.20 8.53 7.21
C ASP A 30 3.13 7.73 6.28
N GLY A 31 3.24 6.42 6.50
CA GLY A 31 4.09 5.51 5.75
C GLY A 31 3.34 4.46 4.95
N VAL A 32 4.07 3.84 4.02
CA VAL A 32 3.66 2.63 3.30
C VAL A 32 4.68 1.54 3.61
N PHE A 33 4.19 0.33 3.83
CA PHE A 33 5.00 -0.88 3.94
C PHE A 33 4.64 -1.83 2.79
N PHE A 34 5.64 -2.43 2.17
CA PHE A 34 5.50 -3.44 1.13
C PHE A 34 6.72 -4.36 1.18
N GLU A 35 6.52 -5.65 1.43
CA GLU A 35 7.60 -6.61 1.59
C GLU A 35 7.27 -7.93 0.90
N HIS A 36 8.28 -8.48 0.23
CA HIS A 36 8.33 -9.81 -0.35
C HIS A 36 9.79 -10.31 -0.22
N PRO A 37 10.09 -11.61 -0.15
CA PRO A 37 11.47 -12.10 0.03
C PRO A 37 12.50 -11.51 -0.93
N SER A 38 12.09 -11.17 -2.16
CA SER A 38 12.96 -10.58 -3.17
C SER A 38 13.07 -9.05 -3.15
N ARG A 39 12.14 -8.34 -2.50
CA ARG A 39 12.06 -6.86 -2.53
C ARG A 39 11.29 -6.32 -1.33
N ALA A 40 11.75 -5.22 -0.76
CA ALA A 40 11.05 -4.57 0.34
C ALA A 40 11.10 -3.05 0.21
N LEU A 41 10.07 -2.40 0.71
CA LEU A 41 9.90 -0.97 0.69
C LEU A 41 9.19 -0.53 1.96
N VAL A 42 9.75 0.46 2.64
CA VAL A 42 9.09 1.15 3.73
C VAL A 42 9.28 2.64 3.57
N THR A 43 8.22 3.42 3.78
CA THR A 43 8.27 4.88 3.66
C THR A 43 7.84 5.57 4.94
N ALA A 44 8.22 6.84 5.07
CA ALA A 44 7.79 7.72 6.14
C ALA A 44 7.56 9.14 5.64
N GLY A 45 6.42 9.71 6.04
CA GLY A 45 5.99 11.06 5.68
C GLY A 45 5.71 11.28 4.20
N ALA A 46 5.04 12.40 3.90
CA ALA A 46 4.78 12.87 2.55
C ALA A 46 5.59 14.13 2.24
N ALA A 47 6.43 14.08 1.21
CA ALA A 47 7.10 15.26 0.63
C ALA A 47 6.16 15.95 -0.35
N HIS A 48 5.39 15.17 -1.12
CA HIS A 48 4.42 15.67 -2.07
C HIS A 48 3.26 14.69 -2.24
N ALA A 49 2.02 15.20 -2.25
CA ALA A 49 0.82 14.41 -2.49
C ALA A 49 0.29 14.66 -3.90
N ILE A 50 0.00 13.57 -4.61
CA ILE A 50 -0.48 13.55 -5.99
C ILE A 50 -1.94 13.12 -5.97
N SER A 51 -2.85 14.08 -6.17
CA SER A 51 -4.29 13.80 -6.31
C SER A 51 -4.61 13.36 -7.73
N VAL A 52 -5.25 12.20 -7.86
CA VAL A 52 -5.74 11.65 -9.13
C VAL A 52 -7.27 11.68 -9.11
N PRO A 53 -7.91 12.51 -9.97
CA PRO A 53 -9.37 12.56 -10.04
C PRO A 53 -9.99 11.22 -10.45
N ALA A 54 -11.20 10.98 -9.96
CA ALA A 54 -12.09 9.90 -10.40
C ALA A 54 -12.39 10.00 -11.91
N GLY A 55 -12.74 8.87 -12.52
CA GLY A 55 -13.13 8.73 -13.92
C GLY A 55 -12.47 7.53 -14.64
N PRO A 56 -12.80 7.31 -15.92
CA PRO A 56 -12.33 6.16 -16.72
C PRO A 56 -10.81 6.17 -16.93
N ASP A 57 -10.15 5.02 -16.94
CA ASP A 57 -8.67 4.94 -17.12
C ASP A 57 -7.88 5.53 -15.93
N LEU A 58 -8.39 5.35 -14.70
CA LEU A 58 -7.78 5.87 -13.47
C LEU A 58 -6.29 5.51 -13.35
N VAL A 59 -5.93 4.27 -13.67
CA VAL A 59 -4.53 3.79 -13.61
C VAL A 59 -3.63 4.54 -14.58
N ALA A 60 -4.07 4.76 -15.82
CA ALA A 60 -3.29 5.48 -16.82
C ALA A 60 -3.11 6.96 -16.45
N ARG A 61 -4.17 7.60 -15.91
CA ARG A 61 -4.07 8.95 -15.37
C ARG A 61 -3.12 9.05 -14.19
N ALA A 62 -3.20 8.09 -13.25
CA ALA A 62 -2.29 8.03 -12.12
C ALA A 62 -0.84 7.91 -12.60
N ALA A 63 -0.55 7.03 -13.56
CA ALA A 63 0.78 6.89 -14.15
C ALA A 63 1.26 8.19 -14.81
N CYS A 64 0.39 8.95 -15.48
CA CYS A 64 0.75 10.26 -16.05
C CYS A 64 1.09 11.27 -14.96
N ALA A 65 0.21 11.44 -13.97
CA ALA A 65 0.43 12.38 -12.86
C ALA A 65 1.69 12.04 -12.06
N VAL A 66 2.00 10.75 -11.88
CA VAL A 66 3.23 10.28 -11.24
C VAL A 66 4.47 10.65 -12.05
N ARG A 67 4.47 10.43 -13.38
CA ARG A 67 5.59 10.84 -14.23
C ARG A 67 5.83 12.34 -14.17
N ASP A 68 4.77 13.13 -14.24
CA ASP A 68 4.86 14.59 -14.21
C ASP A 68 5.39 15.09 -12.86
N ALA A 69 4.96 14.47 -11.74
CA ALA A 69 5.44 14.81 -10.41
C ALA A 69 6.90 14.41 -10.19
N LEU A 70 7.31 13.21 -10.63
CA LEU A 70 8.69 12.74 -10.52
C LEU A 70 9.65 13.55 -11.39
N ALA A 71 9.22 14.03 -12.56
CA ALA A 71 10.02 14.90 -13.43
C ALA A 71 10.39 16.25 -12.78
N GLN A 72 9.66 16.67 -11.74
CA GLN A 72 9.95 17.88 -10.98
C GLN A 72 10.93 17.65 -9.82
N VAL A 73 11.24 16.39 -9.49
CA VAL A 73 12.19 16.03 -8.42
C VAL A 73 13.59 15.89 -9.01
N ARG A 74 14.52 16.72 -8.56
CA ARG A 74 15.93 16.58 -8.93
C ARG A 74 16.53 15.38 -8.19
N SER A 75 17.09 14.43 -8.93
CA SER A 75 17.77 13.27 -8.34
C SER A 75 19.28 13.47 -8.35
N GLU A 76 19.92 13.26 -7.20
CA GLU A 76 21.37 13.09 -7.10
C GLU A 76 21.76 11.63 -7.41
N ASP A 77 23.02 11.23 -7.21
CA ASP A 77 23.49 9.87 -7.49
C ASP A 77 22.74 8.81 -6.66
N GLY A 78 22.44 7.68 -7.30
CA GLY A 78 21.77 6.52 -6.69
C GLY A 78 20.39 6.23 -7.30
N PRO A 79 19.55 5.40 -6.64
CA PRO A 79 18.22 5.08 -7.11
C PRO A 79 17.29 6.31 -7.18
N PRO A 80 16.37 6.35 -8.15
CA PRO A 80 15.43 7.46 -8.31
C PRO A 80 14.41 7.52 -7.15
N PRO A 81 13.79 8.70 -6.93
CA PRO A 81 12.65 8.81 -6.02
C PRO A 81 11.48 7.94 -6.48
N ILE A 82 10.65 7.56 -5.51
CA ILE A 82 9.53 6.65 -5.72
C ILE A 82 8.20 7.34 -5.41
N VAL A 83 7.12 6.77 -5.93
CA VAL A 83 5.75 7.08 -5.51
C VAL A 83 5.11 5.83 -4.93
N VAL A 84 4.38 6.00 -3.84
CA VAL A 84 3.64 4.93 -3.16
C VAL A 84 2.18 5.32 -2.96
N GLY A 85 1.31 4.31 -2.87
CA GLY A 85 -0.10 4.49 -2.57
C GLY A 85 -0.93 3.28 -2.98
N ALA A 86 -2.26 3.42 -2.91
CA ALA A 86 -3.22 2.43 -3.36
C ALA A 86 -4.24 3.10 -4.29
N LEU A 87 -4.67 2.35 -5.32
CA LEU A 87 -5.73 2.78 -6.23
C LEU A 87 -7.03 2.04 -5.88
N PRO A 88 -8.20 2.70 -5.92
CA PRO A 88 -9.49 2.06 -5.66
C PRO A 88 -9.86 1.09 -6.79
N PHE A 89 -10.80 0.18 -6.47
CA PHE A 89 -11.35 -0.75 -7.45
C PHE A 89 -12.32 -0.06 -8.42
N ASP A 90 -13.16 0.83 -7.92
CA ASP A 90 -14.10 1.61 -8.73
C ASP A 90 -13.44 2.88 -9.28
N GLU A 91 -13.99 3.37 -10.38
CA GLU A 91 -13.52 4.58 -11.04
C GLU A 91 -14.19 5.85 -10.51
N GLU A 92 -15.18 5.74 -9.62
CA GLU A 92 -15.91 6.89 -9.05
C GLU A 92 -15.18 7.50 -7.85
N THR A 93 -14.26 6.74 -7.26
CA THR A 93 -13.44 7.15 -6.13
C THR A 93 -12.12 7.77 -6.62
N PRO A 94 -11.77 9.01 -6.20
CA PRO A 94 -10.47 9.58 -6.51
C PRO A 94 -9.36 8.83 -5.75
N ALA A 95 -8.13 8.87 -6.29
CA ALA A 95 -6.97 8.28 -5.65
C ALA A 95 -5.98 9.35 -5.17
N THR A 96 -5.18 9.02 -4.16
CA THR A 96 -4.06 9.85 -3.72
C THR A 96 -2.81 8.98 -3.63
N LEU A 97 -1.76 9.44 -4.29
CA LEU A 97 -0.42 8.84 -4.24
C LEU A 97 0.56 9.83 -3.60
N VAL A 98 1.69 9.33 -3.11
CA VAL A 98 2.62 10.14 -2.32
C VAL A 98 4.05 9.91 -2.78
N ILE A 99 4.78 11.00 -3.00
CA ILE A 99 6.25 11.01 -2.96
C ILE A 99 6.64 11.11 -1.48
N PRO A 100 7.26 10.07 -0.89
CA PRO A 100 7.52 10.06 0.54
C PRO A 100 8.66 11.03 0.91
N ARG A 101 8.80 11.40 2.19
CA ARG A 101 9.98 12.15 2.66
C ARG A 101 11.20 11.25 2.81
N VAL A 102 10.98 10.04 3.31
CA VAL A 102 12.01 9.02 3.46
C VAL A 102 11.46 7.71 2.91
N ALA A 103 12.28 7.00 2.15
CA ALA A 103 12.02 5.63 1.75
C ALA A 103 13.25 4.77 2.03
N PHE A 104 13.04 3.57 2.53
CA PHE A 104 14.04 2.51 2.50
C PHE A 104 13.58 1.48 1.48
N ALA A 105 14.36 1.30 0.42
CA ALA A 105 14.08 0.36 -0.64
C ALA A 105 15.15 -0.72 -0.67
N ARG A 106 14.71 -1.98 -0.68
CA ARG A 106 15.56 -3.16 -0.81
C ARG A 106 15.24 -3.89 -2.09
N ALA A 107 16.25 -4.07 -2.92
CA ALA A 107 16.22 -4.91 -4.12
C ALA A 107 17.61 -5.51 -4.33
N ASP A 108 17.68 -6.73 -4.83
CA ASP A 108 18.93 -7.44 -5.18
C ASP A 108 19.98 -7.43 -4.05
N GLY A 109 19.52 -7.57 -2.80
CA GLY A 109 20.37 -7.61 -1.60
C GLY A 109 20.92 -6.24 -1.15
N ALA A 110 20.71 -5.17 -1.90
CA ALA A 110 21.10 -3.82 -1.51
C ALA A 110 19.92 -3.07 -0.87
N THR A 111 20.17 -2.38 0.23
CA THR A 111 19.20 -1.48 0.87
C THR A 111 19.66 -0.03 0.66
N TRP A 112 18.76 0.81 0.18
CA TRP A 112 18.98 2.24 -0.05
C TRP A 112 18.02 3.07 0.79
N ARG A 113 18.53 4.11 1.45
CA ARG A 113 17.74 5.17 2.07
C ARG A 113 17.65 6.32 1.07
N ILE A 114 16.44 6.70 0.68
CA ILE A 114 16.15 7.81 -0.22
C ILE A 114 15.46 8.89 0.60
N VAL A 115 16.05 10.08 0.64
CA VAL A 115 15.50 11.25 1.35
C VAL A 115 15.11 12.30 0.32
N ILE A 116 13.88 12.80 0.39
CA ILE A 116 13.32 13.75 -0.56
C ILE A 116 12.97 15.06 0.16
N GLY A 117 13.69 16.12 -0.18
CA GLY A 117 13.57 17.43 0.46
C GLY A 117 14.51 17.57 1.68
N GLY A 118 13.93 17.95 2.82
CA GLY A 118 14.65 18.12 4.09
C GLY A 118 14.89 16.77 4.80
N ASP A 119 15.95 16.70 5.61
CA ASP A 119 16.27 15.49 6.36
C ASP A 119 15.19 15.22 7.42
N ARG A 120 14.63 14.00 7.39
CA ARG A 120 13.77 13.47 8.44
C ARG A 120 14.44 12.21 8.95
N GLU A 121 14.76 12.23 10.24
CA GLU A 121 15.21 11.05 10.92
C GLU A 121 14.01 10.11 11.14
N VAL A 122 14.22 8.83 10.85
CA VAL A 122 13.23 7.77 11.07
C VAL A 122 13.88 6.79 12.01
N GLU A 123 13.48 6.86 13.28
CA GLU A 123 13.96 5.95 14.30
C GLU A 123 13.35 4.56 14.11
N THR A 124 14.18 3.54 14.31
CA THR A 124 13.69 2.16 14.35
C THR A 124 13.02 1.90 15.68
N ALA A 125 11.82 1.31 15.66
CA ALA A 125 11.10 0.92 16.86
C ALA A 125 10.89 -0.60 16.92
N ALA A 126 10.94 -1.17 18.12
CA ALA A 126 10.58 -2.57 18.32
C ALA A 126 9.14 -2.82 17.87
N VAL A 127 8.92 -3.93 17.17
CA VAL A 127 7.58 -4.35 16.75
C VAL A 127 6.84 -4.90 17.98
N PRO A 128 5.68 -4.33 18.35
CA PRO A 128 4.95 -4.81 19.51
C PRO A 128 4.29 -6.16 19.23
N THR A 129 3.89 -6.84 20.29
CA THR A 129 3.06 -8.04 20.19
C THR A 129 1.59 -7.63 20.17
N LEU A 130 0.75 -8.37 19.43
CA LEU A 130 -0.69 -8.16 19.52
C LEU A 130 -1.21 -8.67 20.88
N PRO A 131 -1.98 -7.86 21.61
CA PRO A 131 -2.62 -8.34 22.82
C PRO A 131 -3.64 -9.43 22.49
N ARG A 132 -3.95 -10.25 23.50
CA ARG A 132 -5.10 -11.16 23.42
C ARG A 132 -6.34 -10.36 23.80
N GLY A 133 -7.39 -10.47 22.99
CA GLY A 133 -8.66 -9.79 23.26
C GLY A 133 -9.81 -10.52 22.58
N SER A 134 -11.02 -10.02 22.82
CA SER A 134 -12.21 -10.55 22.18
C SER A 134 -12.35 -10.00 20.76
N LEU A 135 -12.93 -10.82 19.87
CA LEU A 135 -13.22 -10.43 18.50
C LEU A 135 -14.66 -10.82 18.16
N ARG A 136 -15.47 -9.83 17.79
CA ARG A 136 -16.80 -10.07 17.21
C ARG A 136 -16.69 -9.96 15.70
N VAL A 137 -17.08 -11.00 14.99
CA VAL A 137 -17.05 -11.04 13.52
C VAL A 137 -18.48 -11.07 12.97
N THR A 138 -18.77 -10.19 12.02
CA THR A 138 -20.07 -10.11 11.33
C THR A 138 -19.87 -10.20 9.82
N SER A 139 -20.66 -11.03 9.14
CA SER A 139 -20.60 -11.15 7.68
C SER A 139 -21.48 -10.10 7.00
N VAL A 140 -20.96 -9.46 5.95
CA VAL A 140 -21.69 -8.50 5.11
C VAL A 140 -21.45 -8.81 3.63
N PRO A 141 -22.48 -9.19 2.86
CA PRO A 141 -23.83 -9.53 3.32
C PRO A 141 -23.84 -10.79 4.21
N ASP A 142 -24.99 -11.13 4.78
CA ASP A 142 -25.12 -12.41 5.48
C ASP A 142 -24.86 -13.60 4.51
N PRO A 143 -24.45 -14.77 5.02
CA PRO A 143 -24.03 -15.88 4.17
C PRO A 143 -25.11 -16.36 3.17
N ASN A 144 -26.39 -16.35 3.56
CA ASN A 144 -27.45 -16.81 2.68
C ASN A 144 -27.69 -15.83 1.54
N ALA A 145 -27.65 -14.52 1.82
CA ALA A 145 -27.72 -13.49 0.80
C ALA A 145 -26.54 -13.59 -0.19
N TYR A 146 -25.33 -13.88 0.29
CA TYR A 146 -24.18 -14.11 -0.60
C TYR A 146 -24.38 -15.33 -1.52
N VAL A 147 -24.88 -16.46 -0.97
CA VAL A 147 -25.19 -17.66 -1.76
C VAL A 147 -26.25 -17.38 -2.82
N ALA A 148 -27.29 -16.61 -2.49
CA ALA A 148 -28.30 -16.19 -3.44
C ALA A 148 -27.72 -15.33 -4.57
N ALA A 149 -26.82 -14.39 -4.25
CA ALA A 149 -26.14 -13.57 -5.25
C ALA A 149 -25.27 -14.40 -6.20
N VAL A 150 -24.57 -15.43 -5.69
CA VAL A 150 -23.81 -16.38 -6.51
C VAL A 150 -24.74 -17.19 -7.42
N ALA A 151 -25.89 -17.67 -6.92
CA ALA A 151 -26.86 -18.40 -7.72
C ALA A 151 -27.40 -17.56 -8.88
N GLU A 152 -27.69 -16.28 -8.62
CA GLU A 152 -28.16 -15.34 -9.62
C GLU A 152 -27.08 -15.02 -10.67
N ALA A 153 -25.83 -14.76 -10.25
CA ALA A 153 -24.71 -14.58 -11.17
C ALA A 153 -24.56 -15.77 -12.13
N ARG A 154 -24.65 -17.00 -11.60
CA ARG A 154 -24.60 -18.23 -12.41
C ARG A 154 -25.77 -18.33 -13.40
N ARG A 155 -26.98 -17.89 -13.01
CA ARG A 155 -28.15 -17.87 -13.90
C ARG A 155 -27.93 -16.90 -15.05
N ARG A 156 -27.42 -15.69 -14.77
CA ARG A 156 -27.13 -14.68 -15.80
C ARG A 156 -26.04 -15.12 -16.76
N ILE A 157 -25.01 -15.81 -16.27
CA ILE A 157 -23.97 -16.40 -17.13
C ILE A 157 -24.57 -17.45 -18.06
N ARG A 158 -25.36 -18.40 -17.54
CA ARG A 158 -26.02 -19.42 -18.37
C ARG A 158 -26.98 -18.85 -19.41
N ALA A 159 -27.58 -17.70 -19.13
CA ALA A 159 -28.46 -16.99 -20.06
C ALA A 159 -27.68 -16.15 -21.10
N GLY A 160 -26.35 -16.15 -21.08
CA GLY A 160 -25.51 -15.36 -21.99
C GLY A 160 -25.50 -13.85 -21.68
N VAL A 161 -26.02 -13.42 -20.53
CA VAL A 161 -26.07 -12.01 -20.13
C VAL A 161 -24.73 -11.53 -19.57
N LEU A 162 -23.94 -12.44 -19.00
CA LEU A 162 -22.61 -12.18 -18.47
C LEU A 162 -21.66 -13.28 -18.94
N GLU A 163 -20.40 -12.96 -19.17
CA GLU A 163 -19.37 -13.97 -19.45
C GLU A 163 -18.66 -14.39 -18.16
N LYS A 164 -18.21 -13.42 -17.36
CA LYS A 164 -17.52 -13.62 -16.08
C LYS A 164 -17.91 -12.53 -15.09
N VAL A 165 -18.01 -12.90 -13.82
CA VAL A 165 -18.16 -11.96 -12.71
C VAL A 165 -17.42 -12.50 -11.49
N VAL A 166 -16.75 -11.62 -10.75
CA VAL A 166 -16.19 -11.92 -9.44
C VAL A 166 -17.09 -11.25 -8.41
N LEU A 167 -17.61 -12.03 -7.47
CA LEU A 167 -18.34 -11.52 -6.32
C LEU A 167 -17.43 -11.57 -5.10
N ALA A 168 -17.55 -10.56 -4.24
CA ALA A 168 -16.83 -10.47 -2.99
C ALA A 168 -17.82 -10.27 -1.83
N ARG A 169 -17.36 -10.58 -0.61
CA ARG A 169 -18.07 -10.30 0.64
C ARG A 169 -17.08 -9.79 1.67
N MET A 170 -17.59 -9.08 2.66
CA MET A 170 -16.83 -8.52 3.77
C MET A 170 -17.08 -9.30 5.06
N LEU A 171 -16.06 -9.37 5.90
CA LEU A 171 -16.19 -9.69 7.32
C LEU A 171 -15.80 -8.43 8.10
N ILE A 172 -16.72 -7.93 8.94
CA ILE A 172 -16.44 -6.84 9.87
C ILE A 172 -15.99 -7.47 11.18
N ALA A 173 -14.76 -7.20 11.58
CA ALA A 173 -14.18 -7.69 12.81
C ALA A 173 -14.00 -6.53 13.81
N GLN A 174 -14.68 -6.60 14.96
CA GLN A 174 -14.64 -5.58 16.02
C GLN A 174 -13.90 -6.14 17.23
N SER A 175 -12.92 -5.39 17.73
CA SER A 175 -12.13 -5.75 18.91
C SER A 175 -12.30 -4.72 20.02
N ASP A 176 -11.97 -5.15 21.25
CA ASP A 176 -11.95 -4.33 22.47
C ASP A 176 -10.67 -3.47 22.60
N HIS A 177 -9.72 -3.63 21.67
CA HIS A 177 -8.49 -2.86 21.58
C HIS A 177 -8.19 -2.45 20.13
N GLU A 178 -7.32 -1.46 19.97
CA GLU A 178 -6.84 -1.04 18.65
C GLU A 178 -5.87 -2.07 18.07
N PHE A 179 -5.96 -2.31 16.77
CA PHE A 179 -5.03 -3.18 16.07
C PHE A 179 -3.73 -2.44 15.77
N ASP A 180 -2.63 -2.83 16.42
CA ASP A 180 -1.31 -2.35 16.03
C ASP A 180 -0.92 -2.91 14.65
N ARG A 181 -0.71 -2.00 13.70
CA ARG A 181 -0.44 -2.35 12.30
C ARG A 181 0.89 -3.05 12.11
N ARG A 182 1.94 -2.71 12.87
CA ARG A 182 3.24 -3.38 12.80
C ARG A 182 3.12 -4.81 13.32
N ALA A 183 2.38 -5.01 14.40
CA ALA A 183 2.13 -6.33 14.96
C ALA A 183 1.28 -7.21 14.02
N LEU A 184 0.28 -6.65 13.33
CA LEU A 184 -0.46 -7.34 12.28
C LEU A 184 0.44 -7.73 11.10
N LEU A 185 1.26 -6.80 10.60
CA LEU A 185 2.22 -7.07 9.51
C LEU A 185 3.20 -8.18 9.87
N ALA A 186 3.75 -8.17 11.10
CA ALA A 186 4.64 -9.23 11.55
C ALA A 186 3.98 -10.61 11.56
N ARG A 187 2.69 -10.69 11.94
CA ARG A 187 1.93 -11.94 11.90
C ARG A 187 1.60 -12.38 10.48
N LEU A 188 1.24 -11.45 9.60
CA LEU A 188 0.98 -11.73 8.18
C LEU A 188 2.25 -12.25 7.49
N ARG A 189 3.38 -11.59 7.69
CA ARG A 189 4.69 -12.02 7.20
C ARG A 189 5.06 -13.44 7.65
N ALA A 190 4.75 -13.78 8.91
CA ALA A 190 5.03 -15.11 9.44
C ALA A 190 4.07 -16.19 8.93
N ALA A 191 2.82 -15.83 8.67
CA ALA A 191 1.78 -16.75 8.20
C ALA A 191 1.85 -17.01 6.68
N GLU A 192 2.20 -15.99 5.91
CA GLU A 192 2.19 -15.99 4.44
C GLU A 192 3.56 -15.52 3.88
N PRO A 193 4.64 -16.31 4.07
CA PRO A 193 6.01 -15.88 3.78
C PRO A 193 6.30 -15.60 2.29
N ASP A 194 5.52 -16.21 1.38
CA ASP A 194 5.67 -16.05 -0.07
C ASP A 194 4.76 -14.94 -0.64
N ALA A 195 3.95 -14.29 0.21
CA ALA A 195 3.05 -13.22 -0.21
C ALA A 195 3.72 -11.84 -0.14
N PHE A 196 3.19 -10.90 -0.92
CA PHE A 196 3.46 -9.48 -0.77
C PHE A 196 2.72 -8.97 0.47
N THR A 197 3.43 -8.78 1.57
CA THR A 197 2.88 -8.20 2.80
C THR A 197 2.91 -6.69 2.71
N PHE A 198 1.77 -6.02 2.89
CA PHE A 198 1.65 -4.58 2.66
C PHE A 198 0.80 -3.86 3.70
N ALA A 199 1.08 -2.57 3.88
CA ALA A 199 0.20 -1.61 4.53
C ALA A 199 0.29 -0.26 3.81
N ALA A 200 -0.85 0.32 3.43
CA ALA A 200 -0.91 1.60 2.74
C ALA A 200 -2.23 2.32 3.08
N GLY A 201 -2.16 3.52 3.64
CA GLY A 201 -3.36 4.21 4.14
C GLY A 201 -4.12 3.35 5.15
N GLY A 202 -5.41 3.12 4.93
CA GLY A 202 -6.23 2.23 5.77
C GLY A 202 -6.12 0.73 5.45
N PHE A 203 -5.31 0.33 4.46
CA PHE A 203 -5.18 -1.06 4.02
C PHE A 203 -4.01 -1.77 4.70
N ILE A 204 -4.20 -3.06 4.96
CA ILE A 204 -3.19 -4.00 5.42
C ILE A 204 -3.52 -5.38 4.86
N GLY A 205 -2.52 -6.15 4.44
CA GLY A 205 -2.75 -7.48 3.89
C GLY A 205 -1.50 -8.22 3.47
N ALA A 206 -1.73 -9.44 2.96
CA ALA A 206 -0.73 -10.29 2.34
C ALA A 206 -1.31 -10.81 1.01
N SER A 207 -0.84 -10.28 -0.12
CA SER A 207 -1.33 -10.64 -1.45
C SER A 207 -0.42 -11.70 -2.09
N PRO A 208 -0.93 -12.85 -2.54
CA PRO A 208 -0.14 -13.80 -3.33
C PRO A 208 -0.03 -13.40 -4.81
N GLU A 209 -0.77 -12.39 -5.25
CA GLU A 209 -0.89 -12.01 -6.66
C GLU A 209 -0.09 -10.73 -6.95
N LEU A 210 0.82 -10.83 -7.92
CA LEU A 210 1.50 -9.69 -8.53
C LEU A 210 0.75 -9.31 -9.81
N LEU A 211 0.35 -8.05 -9.92
CA LEU A 211 -0.39 -7.57 -11.08
C LEU A 211 0.50 -7.36 -12.32
N VAL A 212 1.60 -6.62 -12.16
CA VAL A 212 2.58 -6.27 -13.22
C VAL A 212 3.99 -6.12 -12.69
#